data_AF-A0AAV6VUQ8-F1
#
_entry.id   AF-A0AAV6VUQ8-F1
#
_cell.length_a   1.000
_cell.length_b   1.000
_cell.length_c   1.000
_cell.angle_alpha   90.00
_cell.angle_beta   90.00
_cell.angle_gamma   90.00
#
_symmetry.space_group_name_H-M   'P 1'
#
loop_
_entity.id
_entity.type
_entity.pdbx_description
1 polymer ?
#
loop_
_entity_poly.entity_id
_entity_poly.type
_entity_poly.pdbx_seq_one_letter_code
_entity_poly.pdbx_strand_id
1 'polypeptide(L)'
;MSVYKTPYDDNYPMIEAFTLEQYLTKLLYRKQTYPFCLSISMSYLPLKGPAIGQAFKPDLTPPNYFSGICENPIKDFDTNTMLHFNVVAVNLRISTFPLLPLAITTLAFTHVIGLAFGSDHDPTVHHICSPAKGKYLMYPKTLPTSIQRSEFSPCSRISMAEIIRLKGGCLKKRKATCGNAIREDGEECDCGTKSTCRTIDPCCTPSDTEQPEVGCTFRKENNFEFECSPKESSCCTENCKISNYTSLMCYSDSFLCLQRFCDGVNSECPEPENDLAICPTKAMVCDGTICSSSVSVCWQLGLQECFCRGDVLNECYICCQQEGNCVPAFTLRLFNGSSTPYVHEEGTPCNYNVSKCDGKGKCVEVEKKRKNRFWRLILHALRVLMRHRRSLGFLLIVLLAIALVAVCVTMHLDRN
;
A
#
# COMPACT_ATOMS: atom_id res chain seq x y z
N MET A 1 -22.56 7.84 -2.97
CA MET A 1 -21.59 6.80 -2.58
C MET A 1 -22.36 5.55 -2.18
N SER A 2 -21.94 4.35 -2.61
CA SER A 2 -22.54 3.08 -2.18
C SER A 2 -21.51 2.29 -1.38
N VAL A 3 -21.90 1.79 -0.20
CA VAL A 3 -21.03 1.03 0.70
C VAL A 3 -21.68 -0.32 0.95
N TYR A 4 -20.92 -1.38 0.70
CA TYR A 4 -21.30 -2.75 1.01
C TYR A 4 -20.35 -3.27 2.10
N LYS A 5 -20.92 -3.65 3.25
CA LYS A 5 -20.17 -4.11 4.43
C LYS A 5 -19.78 -5.58 4.30
N THR A 6 -20.60 -6.38 3.63
CA THR A 6 -20.35 -7.82 3.47
C THR A 6 -20.62 -8.26 2.02
N PRO A 7 -20.02 -9.38 1.56
CA PRO A 7 -20.34 -9.95 0.26
C PRO A 7 -21.76 -10.54 0.18
N TYR A 8 -22.48 -10.58 1.30
CA TYR A 8 -23.86 -11.06 1.40
C TYR A 8 -24.88 -9.92 1.41
N ASP A 9 -24.44 -8.66 1.37
CA ASP A 9 -25.33 -7.53 1.29
C ASP A 9 -26.17 -7.64 0.01
N ASP A 10 -27.47 -7.35 0.13
CA ASP A 10 -28.41 -7.45 -0.98
C ASP A 10 -27.90 -6.64 -2.19
N ASN A 11 -27.90 -7.29 -3.36
CA ASN A 11 -27.44 -6.70 -4.62
C ASN A 11 -25.94 -6.30 -4.65
N TYR A 12 -25.07 -6.94 -3.85
CA TYR A 12 -23.63 -6.74 -3.96
C TYR A 12 -23.13 -7.13 -5.37
N PRO A 13 -22.64 -6.18 -6.17
CA PRO A 13 -22.40 -6.42 -7.60
C PRO A 13 -21.13 -7.21 -7.90
N MET A 14 -20.21 -7.29 -6.94
CA MET A 14 -18.90 -7.90 -7.13
C MET A 14 -18.84 -9.32 -6.60
N ILE A 15 -19.99 -9.97 -6.47
CA ILE A 15 -20.08 -11.39 -6.12
C ILE A 15 -19.24 -12.20 -7.13
N GLU A 16 -18.49 -13.18 -6.63
CA GLU A 16 -17.61 -14.05 -7.42
C GLU A 16 -16.45 -13.33 -8.14
N ALA A 17 -16.11 -12.09 -7.79
CA ALA A 17 -14.85 -11.50 -8.22
C ALA A 17 -13.69 -12.10 -7.40
N PHE A 18 -12.86 -12.93 -8.05
CA PHE A 18 -11.70 -13.55 -7.41
C PHE A 18 -10.37 -12.89 -7.78
N THR A 19 -10.35 -12.06 -8.82
CA THR A 19 -9.19 -11.27 -9.26
C THR A 19 -9.56 -9.80 -9.42
N LEU A 20 -8.57 -8.92 -9.43
CA LEU A 20 -8.78 -7.49 -9.66
C LEU A 20 -9.34 -7.20 -11.06
N GLU A 21 -8.94 -7.99 -12.05
CA GLU A 21 -9.47 -7.92 -13.41
C GLU A 21 -10.96 -8.26 -13.44
N GLN A 22 -11.37 -9.37 -12.81
CA GLN A 22 -12.79 -9.74 -12.71
C GLN A 22 -13.60 -8.67 -11.97
N TYR A 23 -13.02 -8.09 -10.93
CA TYR A 23 -13.63 -7.01 -10.16
C TYR A 23 -13.86 -5.76 -11.04
N LEU A 24 -12.84 -5.33 -11.78
CA LEU A 24 -12.94 -4.20 -12.71
C LEU A 24 -13.93 -4.47 -13.85
N THR A 25 -13.94 -5.68 -14.41
CA THR A 25 -14.89 -6.08 -15.46
C THR A 25 -16.34 -6.03 -14.95
N LYS A 26 -16.61 -6.48 -13.73
CA LYS A 26 -17.96 -6.36 -13.14
C LYS A 26 -18.36 -4.90 -12.90
N LEU A 27 -17.41 -4.02 -12.60
CA LEU A 27 -17.64 -2.59 -12.43
C LEU A 27 -18.11 -1.91 -13.73
N LEU A 28 -17.76 -2.43 -14.92
CA LEU A 28 -18.23 -1.93 -16.21
C LEU A 28 -19.76 -1.89 -16.32
N TYR A 29 -20.44 -2.89 -15.77
CA TYR A 29 -21.90 -3.04 -15.85
C TYR A 29 -22.65 -2.19 -14.82
N ARG A 30 -21.94 -1.46 -13.96
CA ARG A 30 -22.56 -0.61 -12.95
C ARG A 30 -23.04 0.68 -13.57
N LYS A 31 -24.37 0.86 -13.56
CA LYS A 31 -25.01 2.11 -13.94
C LYS A 31 -24.45 3.26 -13.11
N GLN A 32 -23.80 4.19 -13.78
CA GLN A 32 -23.39 5.46 -13.17
C GLN A 32 -24.58 6.43 -13.23
N THR A 33 -24.93 7.00 -12.08
CA THR A 33 -26.02 7.98 -11.99
C THR A 33 -25.36 9.35 -11.94
N TYR A 34 -25.57 10.20 -12.96
CA TYR A 34 -24.80 11.40 -13.31
C TYR A 34 -23.50 11.17 -14.11
N PRO A 35 -23.16 12.06 -15.07
CA PRO A 35 -21.91 11.96 -15.84
C PRO A 35 -20.72 12.36 -14.97
N PHE A 36 -20.13 11.38 -14.29
CA PHE A 36 -18.86 11.56 -13.59
C PHE A 36 -17.68 11.39 -14.54
N CYS A 37 -16.58 12.09 -14.26
CA CYS A 37 -15.34 11.93 -15.00
C CYS A 37 -14.78 10.51 -14.88
N LEU A 38 -14.74 9.97 -13.66
CA LEU A 38 -14.34 8.61 -13.35
C LEU A 38 -15.21 8.08 -12.20
N SER A 39 -15.46 6.78 -12.22
CA SER A 39 -16.08 6.04 -11.13
C SER A 39 -15.06 5.13 -10.48
N ILE A 40 -14.88 5.28 -9.17
CA ILE A 40 -13.86 4.56 -8.41
C ILE A 40 -14.56 3.58 -7.48
N SER A 41 -14.06 2.35 -7.44
CA SER A 41 -14.51 1.33 -6.50
C SER A 41 -13.32 0.80 -5.70
N MET A 42 -13.44 0.90 -4.37
CA MET A 42 -12.45 0.38 -3.43
C MET A 42 -12.96 -0.90 -2.80
N SER A 43 -12.10 -1.91 -2.68
CA SER A 43 -12.45 -3.22 -2.14
C SER A 43 -11.52 -3.65 -1.01
N TYR A 44 -12.08 -4.40 -0.06
CA TYR A 44 -11.31 -5.17 0.91
C TYR A 44 -11.52 -6.68 0.69
N LEU A 45 -11.78 -7.09 -0.56
CA LEU A 45 -11.89 -8.50 -0.91
C LEU A 45 -10.51 -9.17 -1.01
N PRO A 46 -10.39 -10.47 -0.65
CA PRO A 46 -9.17 -11.24 -0.83
C PRO A 46 -8.94 -11.60 -2.30
N LEU A 47 -8.82 -10.60 -3.17
CA LEU A 47 -8.56 -10.80 -4.59
C LEU A 47 -7.19 -11.45 -4.79
N LYS A 48 -7.11 -12.41 -5.69
CA LYS A 48 -5.89 -13.11 -6.09
C LYS A 48 -5.07 -12.22 -7.02
N GLY A 49 -3.74 -12.31 -6.87
CA GLY A 49 -2.78 -11.60 -7.72
C GLY A 49 -2.00 -10.54 -6.95
N PRO A 50 -0.93 -10.00 -7.56
CA PRO A 50 -0.06 -9.01 -6.92
C PRO A 50 -0.52 -7.55 -7.14
N ALA A 51 -1.50 -7.31 -8.02
CA ALA A 51 -1.94 -5.97 -8.37
C ALA A 51 -2.79 -5.35 -7.25
N ILE A 52 -2.49 -4.10 -6.91
CA ILE A 52 -3.23 -3.32 -5.90
C ILE A 52 -4.37 -2.53 -6.56
N GLY A 53 -4.19 -2.04 -7.78
CA GLY A 53 -5.21 -1.27 -8.49
C GLY A 53 -5.17 -1.54 -10.00
N GLN A 54 -6.29 -1.26 -10.67
CA GLN A 54 -6.44 -1.42 -12.11
C GLN A 54 -7.42 -0.38 -12.68
N ALA A 55 -7.14 0.08 -13.89
CA ALA A 55 -8.00 1.00 -14.64
C ALA A 55 -7.92 0.67 -16.14
N PHE A 56 -8.91 1.11 -16.91
CA PHE A 56 -8.79 1.13 -18.36
C PHE A 56 -8.05 2.40 -18.80
N LYS A 57 -6.91 2.22 -19.47
CA LYS A 57 -6.12 3.33 -20.01
C LYS A 57 -6.63 3.68 -21.41
N PRO A 58 -6.97 4.94 -21.70
CA PRO A 58 -7.24 5.38 -23.05
C PRO A 58 -6.00 5.18 -23.92
N ASP A 59 -6.21 4.63 -25.10
CA ASP A 59 -5.21 4.56 -26.14
C ASP A 59 -5.82 5.22 -27.39
N LEU A 60 -5.07 6.15 -27.98
CA LEU A 60 -5.53 6.96 -29.11
C LEU A 60 -5.64 6.14 -30.40
N THR A 61 -5.38 4.83 -30.34
CA THR A 61 -5.62 3.87 -31.40
C THR A 61 -6.91 3.04 -31.17
N PRO A 62 -7.72 2.80 -32.20
CA PRO A 62 -8.84 1.87 -32.12
C PRO A 62 -8.38 0.44 -31.78
N PRO A 63 -9.14 -0.33 -30.96
CA PRO A 63 -10.45 -0.02 -30.39
C PRO A 63 -10.39 0.65 -29.00
N ASN A 64 -9.20 0.85 -28.43
CA ASN A 64 -8.99 1.26 -27.04
C ASN A 64 -9.29 2.75 -26.75
N TYR A 65 -9.72 3.48 -27.78
CA TYR A 65 -10.12 4.88 -27.70
C TYR A 65 -11.21 5.12 -26.65
N PHE A 66 -12.10 4.15 -26.42
CA PHE A 66 -13.28 4.31 -25.58
C PHE A 66 -13.06 3.93 -24.11
N SER A 67 -12.05 4.52 -23.45
CA SER A 67 -11.79 4.27 -22.03
C SER A 67 -11.17 5.46 -21.27
N GLY A 68 -11.10 5.38 -19.95
CA GLY A 68 -10.50 6.42 -19.12
C GLY A 68 -11.44 7.59 -18.84
N ILE A 69 -10.86 8.75 -18.56
CA ILE A 69 -11.63 9.93 -18.15
C ILE A 69 -12.72 10.32 -19.15
N CYS A 70 -13.85 10.80 -18.61
CA CYS A 70 -14.95 11.39 -19.38
C CYS A 70 -15.55 10.49 -20.46
N GLU A 71 -15.37 9.16 -20.36
CA GLU A 71 -15.90 8.24 -21.35
C GLU A 71 -17.42 8.10 -21.25
N ASN A 72 -18.09 8.08 -22.41
CA ASN A 72 -19.52 7.84 -22.46
C ASN A 72 -19.81 6.34 -22.42
N PRO A 73 -20.98 5.92 -21.87
CA PRO A 73 -21.31 4.51 -21.82
C PRO A 73 -21.45 3.92 -23.23
N ILE A 74 -20.84 2.77 -23.47
CA ILE A 74 -20.91 2.05 -24.74
C ILE A 74 -21.96 0.96 -24.62
N LYS A 75 -22.81 0.82 -25.63
CA LYS A 75 -23.78 -0.27 -25.68
C LYS A 75 -23.08 -1.56 -26.09
N ASP A 76 -23.13 -2.57 -25.24
CA ASP A 76 -22.83 -3.95 -25.60
C ASP A 76 -24.01 -4.53 -26.38
N PHE A 77 -23.78 -4.88 -27.65
CA PHE A 77 -24.83 -5.38 -28.54
C PHE A 77 -25.25 -6.81 -28.22
N ASP A 78 -24.36 -7.62 -27.63
CA ASP A 78 -24.67 -9.03 -27.33
C ASP A 78 -25.58 -9.13 -26.10
N THR A 79 -25.32 -8.31 -25.08
CA THR A 79 -26.07 -8.33 -23.82
C THR A 79 -27.15 -7.25 -23.73
N ASN A 80 -27.19 -6.31 -24.69
CA ASN A 80 -28.03 -5.12 -24.66
C ASN A 80 -27.86 -4.29 -23.36
N THR A 81 -26.63 -4.29 -22.80
CA THR A 81 -26.29 -3.54 -21.59
C THR A 81 -25.38 -2.34 -21.90
N MET A 82 -25.37 -1.35 -21.00
CA MET A 82 -24.44 -0.22 -21.10
C MET A 82 -23.17 -0.53 -20.29
N LEU A 83 -22.02 -0.44 -20.95
CA LEU A 83 -20.70 -0.61 -20.36
C LEU A 83 -20.07 0.76 -20.09
N HIS A 84 -19.50 0.91 -18.90
CA HIS A 84 -18.84 2.14 -18.45
C HIS A 84 -17.33 1.92 -18.32
N PHE A 85 -16.54 2.44 -19.27
CA PHE A 85 -15.07 2.27 -19.28
C PHE A 85 -14.29 3.39 -18.55
N ASN A 86 -14.99 4.37 -17.98
CA ASN A 86 -14.45 5.40 -17.09
C ASN A 86 -14.37 4.91 -15.63
N VAL A 87 -13.90 3.67 -15.42
CA VAL A 87 -13.91 3.00 -14.11
C VAL A 87 -12.51 2.65 -13.61
N VAL A 88 -12.34 2.70 -12.30
CA VAL A 88 -11.10 2.40 -11.60
C VAL A 88 -11.39 1.49 -10.40
N ALA A 89 -10.60 0.44 -10.25
CA ALA A 89 -10.67 -0.48 -9.11
C ALA A 89 -9.40 -0.41 -8.27
N VAL A 90 -9.55 -0.33 -6.95
CA VAL A 90 -8.43 -0.39 -5.99
C VAL A 90 -8.75 -1.41 -4.91
N ASN A 91 -7.81 -2.30 -4.64
CA ASN A 91 -7.89 -3.27 -3.56
C ASN A 91 -7.04 -2.82 -2.37
N LEU A 92 -7.64 -2.81 -1.19
CA LEU A 92 -7.03 -2.36 0.06
C LEU A 92 -6.24 -3.48 0.76
N ARG A 93 -6.21 -4.68 0.19
CA ARG A 93 -5.49 -5.85 0.71
C ARG A 93 -4.88 -6.68 -0.41
N ILE A 94 -3.89 -7.50 -0.08
CA ILE A 94 -3.37 -8.55 -0.96
C ILE A 94 -3.19 -9.83 -0.17
N SER A 95 -2.96 -10.97 -0.81
CA SER A 95 -2.86 -12.27 -0.12
C SER A 95 -1.82 -12.30 1.01
N THR A 96 -0.78 -11.48 0.92
CA THR A 96 0.31 -11.37 1.90
C THR A 96 0.06 -10.32 2.99
N PHE A 97 -0.83 -9.35 2.79
CA PHE A 97 -1.10 -8.27 3.72
C PHE A 97 -2.61 -8.08 3.90
N PRO A 98 -3.15 -8.34 5.11
CA PRO A 98 -4.58 -8.30 5.34
C PRO A 98 -5.16 -6.91 5.10
N LEU A 99 -4.43 -5.84 5.41
CA LEU A 99 -4.74 -4.44 5.06
C LEU A 99 -3.44 -3.75 4.64
N LEU A 100 -3.46 -3.03 3.52
CA LEU A 100 -2.33 -2.24 3.04
C LEU A 100 -2.24 -0.91 3.79
N PRO A 101 -1.03 -0.44 4.14
CA PRO A 101 -0.82 0.89 4.73
C PRO A 101 -1.41 1.99 3.86
N LEU A 102 -1.95 3.05 4.49
CA LEU A 102 -2.56 4.19 3.80
C LEU A 102 -1.62 4.80 2.75
N ALA A 103 -0.34 5.00 3.09
CA ALA A 103 0.65 5.53 2.14
C ALA A 103 0.77 4.69 0.85
N ILE A 104 0.78 3.36 0.97
CA ILE A 104 0.86 2.46 -0.19
C ILE A 104 -0.43 2.52 -1.00
N THR A 105 -1.58 2.48 -0.32
CA THR A 105 -2.89 2.57 -0.97
C THR A 105 -3.07 3.89 -1.70
N THR A 106 -2.65 5.02 -1.12
CA THR A 106 -2.70 6.34 -1.74
C THR A 106 -1.84 6.39 -2.99
N LEU A 107 -0.60 5.89 -2.94
CA LEU A 107 0.26 5.83 -4.13
C LEU A 107 -0.34 4.93 -5.22
N ALA A 108 -0.86 3.75 -4.84
CA ALA A 108 -1.50 2.85 -5.80
C ALA A 108 -2.76 3.48 -6.41
N PHE A 109 -3.57 4.18 -5.60
CA PHE A 109 -4.73 4.93 -6.06
C PHE A 109 -4.32 6.02 -7.06
N THR A 110 -3.33 6.86 -6.74
CA THR A 110 -2.87 7.91 -7.65
C THR A 110 -2.27 7.32 -8.93
N HIS A 111 -1.54 6.21 -8.83
CA HIS A 111 -0.99 5.49 -10.00
C HIS A 111 -2.10 5.06 -10.97
N VAL A 112 -3.18 4.44 -10.47
CA VAL A 112 -4.27 3.99 -11.35
C VAL A 112 -5.12 5.12 -11.89
N ILE A 113 -5.22 6.24 -11.17
CA ILE A 113 -5.78 7.48 -11.74
C ILE A 113 -4.90 7.96 -12.89
N GLY A 114 -3.58 7.90 -12.76
CA GLY A 114 -2.65 8.20 -13.86
C GLY A 114 -2.90 7.35 -15.12
N LEU A 115 -3.16 6.05 -14.95
CA LEU A 115 -3.57 5.16 -16.05
C LEU A 115 -4.88 5.64 -16.69
N ALA A 116 -5.91 5.95 -15.89
CA ALA A 116 -7.20 6.41 -16.41
C ALA A 116 -7.11 7.75 -17.17
N PHE A 117 -6.12 8.57 -16.82
CA PHE A 117 -5.76 9.81 -17.51
C PHE A 117 -4.83 9.59 -18.72
N GLY A 118 -4.45 8.36 -19.04
CA GLY A 118 -3.69 8.03 -20.26
C GLY A 118 -2.19 7.88 -20.11
N SER A 119 -1.65 7.94 -18.90
CA SER A 119 -0.23 7.60 -18.72
C SER A 119 -0.04 6.11 -18.94
N ASP A 120 0.97 5.73 -19.71
CA ASP A 120 1.55 4.40 -19.65
C ASP A 120 2.41 4.25 -18.40
N HIS A 121 2.80 3.00 -18.10
CA HIS A 121 3.89 2.78 -17.16
C HIS A 121 5.18 3.42 -17.69
N ASP A 122 5.95 4.04 -16.80
CA ASP A 122 7.26 4.56 -17.15
C ASP A 122 8.16 3.40 -17.62
N PRO A 123 8.91 3.54 -18.74
CA PRO A 123 9.81 2.49 -19.19
C PRO A 123 10.84 2.17 -18.12
N THR A 124 11.15 0.90 -17.88
CA THR A 124 12.03 0.51 -16.77
C THR A 124 13.45 1.07 -16.89
N VAL A 125 13.91 1.32 -18.11
CA VAL A 125 15.20 1.92 -18.45
C VAL A 125 14.97 3.17 -19.28
N HIS A 126 14.87 4.33 -18.62
CA HIS A 126 14.76 5.63 -19.29
C HIS A 126 15.28 6.75 -18.40
N HIS A 127 16.23 7.54 -18.87
CA HIS A 127 16.91 8.56 -18.05
C HIS A 127 15.95 9.65 -17.52
N ILE A 128 14.99 10.11 -18.33
CA ILE A 128 14.01 11.15 -17.92
C ILE A 128 12.90 10.58 -17.03
N CYS A 129 12.27 9.47 -17.45
CA CYS A 129 11.01 9.00 -16.86
C CYS A 129 11.19 7.87 -15.84
N SER A 130 12.36 7.24 -15.82
CA SER A 130 12.76 6.22 -14.84
C SER A 130 14.23 6.41 -14.44
N PRO A 131 14.59 7.56 -13.82
CA PRO A 131 15.96 7.83 -13.42
C PRO A 131 16.51 6.73 -12.49
N ALA A 132 17.83 6.63 -12.37
CA ALA A 132 18.48 5.55 -11.62
C ALA A 132 18.08 5.51 -10.13
N LYS A 133 17.83 6.68 -9.53
CA LYS A 133 17.31 6.84 -8.17
C LYS A 133 15.99 7.62 -8.21
N GLY A 134 15.07 7.29 -7.30
CA GLY A 134 13.78 7.99 -7.20
C GLY A 134 12.88 7.71 -8.39
N LYS A 135 12.37 6.48 -8.51
CA LYS A 135 11.45 6.12 -9.59
C LYS A 135 10.13 6.86 -9.41
N TYR A 136 9.57 7.36 -10.51
CA TYR A 136 8.31 8.09 -10.50
C TYR A 136 7.11 7.18 -10.23
N LEU A 137 5.97 7.81 -9.96
CA LEU A 137 4.74 7.14 -9.56
C LEU A 137 4.30 6.06 -10.55
N MET A 138 4.49 6.27 -11.86
CA MET A 138 4.04 5.36 -12.92
C MET A 138 5.02 4.22 -13.22
N TYR A 139 6.05 4.02 -12.39
CA TYR A 139 6.92 2.86 -12.52
C TYR A 139 6.10 1.55 -12.35
N PRO A 140 6.30 0.51 -13.20
CA PRO A 140 5.42 -0.65 -13.28
C PRO A 140 5.50 -1.61 -12.08
N LYS A 141 6.39 -1.36 -11.12
CA LYS A 141 6.52 -2.16 -9.89
C LYS A 141 6.25 -1.29 -8.68
N THR A 142 5.52 -1.82 -7.71
CA THR A 142 5.42 -1.21 -6.39
C THR A 142 6.82 -1.17 -5.77
N LEU A 143 7.22 0.01 -5.32
CA LEU A 143 8.49 0.22 -4.65
C LEU A 143 8.23 0.70 -3.21
N PRO A 144 9.17 0.48 -2.28
CA PRO A 144 9.10 1.14 -0.98
C PRO A 144 8.95 2.65 -1.14
N THR A 145 8.14 3.26 -0.27
CA THR A 145 7.90 4.71 -0.26
C THR A 145 9.20 5.52 -0.14
N SER A 146 10.24 4.95 0.48
CA SER A 146 11.56 5.58 0.60
C SER A 146 12.31 5.81 -0.71
N ILE A 147 11.93 5.11 -1.79
CA ILE A 147 12.58 5.25 -3.11
C ILE A 147 11.60 5.54 -4.25
N GLN A 148 10.30 5.56 -3.96
CA GLN A 148 9.25 5.92 -4.90
C GLN A 148 8.87 7.38 -4.71
N ARG A 149 8.93 8.14 -5.79
CA ARG A 149 8.44 9.51 -5.83
C ARG A 149 6.92 9.52 -5.95
N SER A 150 6.28 10.47 -5.29
CA SER A 150 4.83 10.68 -5.37
C SER A 150 4.40 11.45 -6.62
N GLU A 151 5.34 11.99 -7.41
CA GLU A 151 5.03 12.76 -8.60
C GLU A 151 4.97 11.90 -9.87
N PHE A 152 4.20 12.37 -10.86
CA PHE A 152 4.22 11.85 -12.23
C PHE A 152 5.50 12.25 -12.96
N SER A 153 6.03 11.33 -13.78
CA SER A 153 7.21 11.59 -14.59
C SER A 153 6.92 12.62 -15.70
N PRO A 154 7.95 13.22 -16.32
CA PRO A 154 7.75 14.05 -17.50
C PRO A 154 7.02 13.30 -18.65
N CYS A 155 7.27 12.00 -18.84
CA CYS A 155 6.56 11.20 -19.85
C CYS A 155 5.07 11.10 -19.51
N SER A 156 4.75 10.71 -18.27
CA SER A 156 3.37 10.60 -17.81
C SER A 156 2.60 11.90 -17.99
N ARG A 157 3.21 13.04 -17.63
CA ARG A 157 2.59 14.37 -17.76
C ARG A 157 2.28 14.72 -19.21
N ILE A 158 3.15 14.37 -20.16
CA ILE A 158 2.93 14.62 -21.59
C ILE A 158 1.73 13.80 -22.09
N SER A 159 1.72 12.48 -21.83
CA SER A 159 0.62 11.60 -22.26
C SER A 159 -0.70 11.99 -21.62
N MET A 160 -0.70 12.30 -20.32
CA MET A 160 -1.90 12.75 -19.61
C MET A 160 -2.42 14.08 -20.15
N ALA A 161 -1.54 15.04 -20.46
CA ALA A 161 -1.94 16.32 -21.01
C ALA A 161 -2.65 16.17 -22.37
N GLU A 162 -2.19 15.24 -23.20
CA GLU A 162 -2.83 14.93 -24.48
C GLU A 162 -4.24 14.38 -24.30
N ILE A 163 -4.43 13.41 -23.40
CA ILE A 163 -5.75 12.84 -23.12
C ILE A 163 -6.67 13.87 -22.46
N ILE A 164 -6.18 14.69 -21.53
CA ILE A 164 -6.97 15.78 -20.94
C ILE A 164 -7.45 16.73 -22.04
N ARG A 165 -6.59 17.08 -23.00
CA ARG A 165 -6.96 17.96 -24.13
C ARG A 165 -8.03 17.33 -25.03
N LEU A 166 -7.94 16.03 -25.30
CA LEU A 166 -8.82 15.35 -26.24
C LEU A 166 -10.15 14.88 -25.62
N LYS A 167 -10.12 14.44 -24.36
CA LYS A 167 -11.24 13.78 -23.68
C LYS A 167 -11.76 14.52 -22.46
N GLY A 168 -11.01 15.49 -21.92
CA GLY A 168 -11.32 16.18 -20.66
C GLY A 168 -12.53 17.12 -20.69
N GLY A 169 -13.42 17.05 -21.68
CA GLY A 169 -14.58 17.93 -21.81
C GLY A 169 -15.58 17.84 -20.65
N CYS A 170 -15.56 16.77 -19.85
CA CYS A 170 -16.38 16.64 -18.66
C CYS A 170 -15.76 17.28 -17.39
N LEU A 171 -14.46 17.64 -17.43
CA LEU A 171 -13.76 18.23 -16.29
C LEU A 171 -14.31 19.64 -16.03
N LYS A 172 -14.57 19.95 -14.77
CA LYS A 172 -15.11 21.23 -14.32
C LYS A 172 -14.15 21.88 -13.33
N LYS A 173 -14.16 23.21 -13.26
CA LYS A 173 -13.52 23.92 -12.15
C LYS A 173 -14.11 23.42 -10.85
N ARG A 174 -13.25 23.11 -9.88
CA ARG A 174 -13.65 22.70 -8.54
C ARG A 174 -14.58 23.77 -7.95
N LYS A 175 -15.73 23.33 -7.43
CA LYS A 175 -16.67 24.14 -6.65
C LYS A 175 -16.99 23.33 -5.41
N ALA A 176 -16.95 23.98 -4.25
CA ALA A 176 -17.39 23.38 -3.00
C ALA A 176 -18.81 22.80 -3.17
N THR A 177 -18.98 21.54 -2.78
CA THR A 177 -20.24 20.82 -2.94
C THR A 177 -20.63 20.13 -1.64
N CYS A 178 -21.39 20.84 -0.83
CA CYS A 178 -21.94 20.32 0.41
C CYS A 178 -22.78 19.05 0.18
N GLY A 179 -22.39 17.97 0.83
CA GLY A 179 -23.03 16.65 0.77
C GLY A 179 -22.21 15.58 0.05
N ASN A 180 -20.98 15.89 -0.36
CA ASN A 180 -20.05 14.93 -0.96
C ASN A 180 -19.16 14.22 0.09
N ALA A 181 -19.34 14.56 1.38
CA ALA A 181 -18.62 14.08 2.55
C ALA A 181 -17.13 14.49 2.64
N ILE A 182 -16.75 15.55 1.93
CA ILE A 182 -15.41 16.14 1.94
C ILE A 182 -15.59 17.62 2.32
N ARG A 183 -14.97 18.06 3.42
CA ARG A 183 -14.96 19.49 3.77
C ARG A 183 -14.23 20.30 2.71
N GLU A 184 -14.92 21.25 2.09
CA GLU A 184 -14.36 22.17 1.09
C GLU A 184 -14.38 23.63 1.56
N ASP A 185 -13.79 24.53 0.76
CA ASP A 185 -13.74 25.96 1.10
C ASP A 185 -15.14 26.54 1.33
N GLY A 186 -15.37 27.09 2.52
CA GLY A 186 -16.67 27.64 2.93
C GLY A 186 -17.55 26.67 3.73
N GLU A 187 -17.10 25.43 3.96
CA GLU A 187 -17.76 24.44 4.81
C GLU A 187 -16.97 24.23 6.11
N GLU A 188 -17.65 24.02 7.24
CA GLU A 188 -17.00 23.68 8.51
C GLU A 188 -16.80 22.15 8.65
N CYS A 189 -17.68 21.38 8.00
CA CYS A 189 -17.67 19.92 7.94
C CYS A 189 -18.52 19.44 6.75
N ASP A 190 -18.38 18.19 6.32
CA ASP A 190 -19.34 17.57 5.39
C ASP A 190 -19.56 16.09 5.72
N CYS A 191 -20.80 15.74 6.05
CA CYS A 191 -21.22 14.39 6.43
C CYS A 191 -22.14 13.72 5.40
N GLY A 192 -22.42 14.37 4.26
CA GLY A 192 -23.40 13.91 3.29
C GLY A 192 -24.85 14.27 3.67
N THR A 193 -25.80 13.49 3.17
CA THR A 193 -27.24 13.67 3.39
C THR A 193 -27.69 13.16 4.76
N LYS A 194 -28.90 13.52 5.21
CA LYS A 194 -29.52 13.10 6.49
C LYS A 194 -29.43 11.59 6.74
N SER A 195 -29.58 10.81 5.68
CA SER A 195 -29.51 9.34 5.72
C SER A 195 -28.14 8.77 6.09
N THR A 196 -27.04 9.48 5.77
CA THR A 196 -25.66 9.01 6.00
C THR A 196 -24.97 9.79 7.11
N CYS A 197 -25.36 11.06 7.30
CA CYS A 197 -24.64 12.01 8.12
C CYS A 197 -24.39 11.54 9.55
N ARG A 198 -25.43 11.05 10.25
CA ARG A 198 -25.30 10.57 11.64
C ARG A 198 -24.29 9.43 11.81
N THR A 199 -24.04 8.65 10.77
CA THR A 199 -23.07 7.54 10.79
C THR A 199 -21.67 8.01 10.41
N ILE A 200 -21.57 8.96 9.48
CA ILE A 200 -20.30 9.48 8.97
C ILE A 200 -19.68 10.47 9.97
N ASP A 201 -20.49 11.41 10.45
CA ASP A 201 -20.08 12.46 11.36
C ASP A 201 -21.30 13.00 12.13
N PRO A 202 -21.47 12.59 13.40
CA PRO A 202 -22.58 13.05 14.23
C PRO A 202 -22.48 14.54 14.59
N CYS A 203 -21.30 15.15 14.48
CA CYS A 203 -21.03 16.55 14.82
C CYS A 203 -21.45 17.53 13.71
N CYS A 204 -21.75 17.02 12.51
CA CYS A 204 -22.04 17.85 11.35
C CYS A 204 -23.55 17.96 11.05
N THR A 205 -23.94 19.08 10.43
CA THR A 205 -25.28 19.31 9.90
C THR A 205 -25.39 18.75 8.47
N PRO A 206 -26.37 17.87 8.16
CA PRO A 206 -26.51 17.28 6.84
C PRO A 206 -26.76 18.29 5.71
N SER A 207 -26.39 17.94 4.48
CA SER A 207 -26.54 18.84 3.32
C SER A 207 -27.99 19.13 2.89
N ASP A 208 -28.91 18.21 3.17
CA ASP A 208 -30.35 18.29 2.87
C ASP A 208 -31.18 18.72 4.10
N THR A 209 -30.55 19.43 5.05
CA THR A 209 -31.25 20.13 6.12
C THR A 209 -32.07 21.30 5.59
N GLU A 210 -33.21 21.55 6.23
CA GLU A 210 -34.10 22.66 5.87
C GLU A 210 -33.70 23.92 6.63
N GLN A 211 -33.96 25.08 6.02
CA GLN A 211 -33.74 26.38 6.65
C GLN A 211 -34.56 26.50 7.95
N PRO A 212 -34.04 27.17 9.00
CA PRO A 212 -32.94 28.15 8.98
C PRO A 212 -31.54 27.56 9.20
N GLU A 213 -31.41 26.25 9.40
CA GLU A 213 -30.10 25.62 9.54
C GLU A 213 -29.37 25.58 8.20
N VAL A 214 -28.04 25.72 8.25
CA VAL A 214 -27.17 25.66 7.08
C VAL A 214 -26.49 24.29 7.07
N GLY A 215 -26.60 23.56 5.96
CA GLY A 215 -25.90 22.29 5.80
C GLY A 215 -24.38 22.49 5.79
N CYS A 216 -23.62 21.45 6.13
CA CYS A 216 -22.15 21.48 6.15
C CYS A 216 -21.54 22.50 7.13
N THR A 217 -22.28 22.81 8.20
CA THR A 217 -21.81 23.52 9.38
C THR A 217 -21.84 22.60 10.59
N PHE A 218 -21.11 22.94 11.65
CA PHE A 218 -21.22 22.20 12.91
C PHE A 218 -22.65 22.27 13.44
N ARG A 219 -23.13 21.14 13.95
CA ARG A 219 -24.51 21.02 14.43
C ARG A 219 -24.69 21.81 15.72
N LYS A 220 -25.88 22.40 15.86
CA LYS A 220 -26.35 23.04 17.08
C LYS A 220 -27.55 22.24 17.59
N GLU A 221 -27.47 21.70 18.81
CA GLU A 221 -28.53 20.86 19.37
C GLU A 221 -28.73 21.18 20.85
N ASN A 222 -29.98 21.44 21.28
CA ASN A 222 -30.36 21.61 22.69
C ASN A 222 -29.48 22.59 23.50
N ASN A 223 -29.19 23.78 22.94
CA ASN A 223 -28.27 24.80 23.50
C ASN A 223 -26.80 24.37 23.57
N PHE A 224 -26.41 23.28 22.94
CA PHE A 224 -25.03 22.86 22.78
C PHE A 224 -24.58 23.12 21.35
N GLU A 225 -23.56 23.96 21.22
CA GLU A 225 -22.91 24.26 19.95
C GLU A 225 -21.67 23.38 19.83
N PHE A 226 -21.65 22.50 18.83
CA PHE A 226 -20.46 21.73 18.51
C PHE A 226 -19.40 22.66 17.94
N GLU A 227 -18.15 22.43 18.33
CA GLU A 227 -17.02 23.31 17.97
C GLU A 227 -16.17 22.72 16.85
N CYS A 228 -16.22 21.40 16.67
CA CYS A 228 -15.38 20.67 15.74
C CYS A 228 -16.00 19.32 15.40
N SER A 229 -15.34 18.61 14.49
CA SER A 229 -15.64 17.22 14.17
C SER A 229 -14.37 16.35 14.27
N PRO A 230 -14.44 15.17 14.91
CA PRO A 230 -13.33 14.20 14.93
C PRO A 230 -13.07 13.58 13.55
N LYS A 231 -14.05 13.63 12.62
CA LYS A 231 -13.83 13.27 11.21
C LYS A 231 -12.95 14.30 10.51
N GLU A 232 -13.18 15.59 10.78
CA GLU A 232 -12.50 16.68 10.07
C GLU A 232 -11.15 17.06 10.70
N SER A 233 -10.96 16.79 12.00
CA SER A 233 -9.83 17.34 12.75
C SER A 233 -9.42 16.44 13.93
N SER A 234 -8.12 16.14 14.02
CA SER A 234 -7.59 15.12 14.95
C SER A 234 -7.49 15.59 16.41
N CYS A 235 -7.63 16.90 16.68
CA CYS A 235 -7.74 17.43 18.06
C CYS A 235 -9.18 17.63 18.51
N CYS A 236 -10.16 17.10 17.78
CA CYS A 236 -11.54 17.08 18.20
C CYS A 236 -11.87 15.80 18.97
N THR A 237 -12.62 15.95 20.05
CA THR A 237 -13.13 14.82 20.84
C THR A 237 -14.39 14.24 20.21
N GLU A 238 -14.75 13.01 20.58
CA GLU A 238 -15.99 12.34 20.16
C GLU A 238 -17.28 13.09 20.57
N ASN A 239 -17.17 14.02 21.54
CA ASN A 239 -18.25 14.89 21.96
C ASN A 239 -18.32 16.21 21.16
N CYS A 240 -17.62 16.28 20.02
CA CYS A 240 -17.62 17.42 19.11
C CYS A 240 -17.10 18.72 19.76
N LYS A 241 -16.10 18.58 20.65
CA LYS A 241 -15.44 19.66 21.38
C LYS A 241 -13.93 19.59 21.21
N ILE A 242 -13.29 20.76 21.22
CA ILE A 242 -11.83 20.84 21.14
C ILE A 242 -11.21 20.12 22.34
N SER A 243 -10.20 19.30 22.09
CA SER A 243 -9.48 18.59 23.14
C SER A 243 -8.61 19.57 23.92
N ASN A 244 -8.84 19.66 25.23
CA ASN A 244 -7.99 20.43 26.15
C ASN A 244 -6.65 19.71 26.47
N TYR A 245 -6.43 18.50 25.96
CA TYR A 245 -5.25 17.71 26.26
C TYR A 245 -4.10 18.08 25.33
N THR A 246 -3.15 18.85 25.84
CA THR A 246 -1.96 19.29 25.07
C THR A 246 -0.96 18.16 24.78
N SER A 247 -1.11 17.01 25.44
CA SER A 247 -0.31 15.81 25.19
C SER A 247 -0.96 14.83 24.22
N LEU A 248 -2.12 15.17 23.63
CA LEU A 248 -2.78 14.32 22.64
C LEU A 248 -2.05 14.43 21.31
N MET A 249 -1.46 13.34 20.84
CA MET A 249 -0.79 13.29 19.54
C MET A 249 -1.83 13.30 18.42
N CYS A 250 -1.84 14.36 17.62
CA CYS A 250 -2.81 14.56 16.54
C CYS A 250 -2.26 14.24 15.14
N TYR A 251 -0.93 14.21 15.00
CA TYR A 251 -0.29 13.81 13.75
C TYR A 251 1.02 13.10 14.06
N SER A 252 1.29 12.06 13.28
CA SER A 252 2.58 11.37 13.29
C SER A 252 2.92 10.93 11.87
N ASP A 253 4.08 11.37 11.37
CA ASP A 253 4.67 10.85 10.15
C ASP A 253 5.97 10.13 10.50
N SER A 254 5.91 8.80 10.40
CA SER A 254 7.04 7.91 10.67
C SER A 254 8.22 8.11 9.70
N PHE A 255 7.97 8.62 8.49
CA PHE A 255 8.98 8.84 7.46
C PHE A 255 9.68 10.18 7.62
N LEU A 256 8.93 11.23 7.95
CA LEU A 256 9.45 12.57 8.24
C LEU A 256 9.93 12.72 9.70
N CYS A 257 9.64 11.74 10.54
CA CYS A 257 9.83 11.78 11.99
C CYS A 257 9.27 13.11 12.55
N LEU A 258 8.01 13.35 12.22
CA LEU A 258 7.25 14.50 12.69
C LEU A 258 6.15 13.99 13.61
N GLN A 259 6.13 14.48 14.85
CA GLN A 259 5.01 14.30 15.77
C GLN A 259 4.46 15.67 16.11
N ARG A 260 3.13 15.79 16.14
CA ARG A 260 2.45 17.02 16.54
C ARG A 260 1.41 16.65 17.59
N PHE A 261 1.26 17.55 18.55
CA PHE A 261 0.33 17.41 19.65
C PHE A 261 -0.66 18.56 19.62
N CYS A 262 -1.87 18.30 20.09
CA CYS A 262 -2.88 19.34 20.22
C CYS A 262 -2.38 20.47 21.13
N ASP A 263 -2.82 21.70 20.87
CA ASP A 263 -2.46 22.87 21.67
C ASP A 263 -3.46 23.15 22.81
N GLY A 264 -4.57 22.42 22.86
CA GLY A 264 -5.62 22.60 23.84
C GLY A 264 -6.67 23.65 23.47
N VAL A 265 -6.51 24.33 22.33
CA VAL A 265 -7.28 25.53 21.96
C VAL A 265 -7.85 25.45 20.55
N ASN A 266 -7.19 24.74 19.64
CA ASN A 266 -7.59 24.56 18.26
C ASN A 266 -7.94 23.11 17.95
N SER A 267 -8.94 22.91 17.09
CA SER A 267 -9.33 21.56 16.63
C SER A 267 -8.35 21.01 15.59
N GLU A 268 -7.71 21.90 14.84
CA GLU A 268 -6.68 21.54 13.87
C GLU A 268 -5.35 21.24 14.56
N CYS A 269 -4.63 20.25 14.03
CA CYS A 269 -3.33 19.87 14.56
C CYS A 269 -2.30 20.97 14.24
N PRO A 270 -1.62 21.58 15.22
CA PRO A 270 -0.78 22.76 15.00
C PRO A 270 0.42 22.46 14.10
N GLU A 271 0.92 23.49 13.41
CA GLU A 271 2.19 23.43 12.67
C GLU A 271 3.39 23.34 13.64
N PRO A 272 4.48 22.65 13.27
CA PRO A 272 5.56 22.34 14.19
C PRO A 272 6.40 23.58 14.51
N GLU A 273 6.74 23.75 15.79
CA GLU A 273 7.71 24.76 16.23
C GLU A 273 9.16 24.26 16.27
N ASN A 274 9.44 22.95 16.33
CA ASN A 274 10.81 22.38 16.26
C ASN A 274 10.82 20.87 15.93
N ASP A 275 11.76 20.45 15.07
CA ASP A 275 11.93 19.08 14.55
C ASP A 275 12.70 18.15 15.50
N LEU A 276 12.06 17.71 16.58
CA LEU A 276 12.61 16.64 17.43
C LEU A 276 11.63 15.50 17.54
N ALA A 277 11.71 14.51 16.63
CA ALA A 277 11.13 13.20 16.87
C ALA A 277 12.16 12.07 16.71
N ILE A 278 11.84 10.94 17.31
CA ILE A 278 12.60 9.68 17.26
C ILE A 278 11.86 8.76 16.29
N CYS A 279 12.57 8.17 15.34
CA CYS A 279 11.95 7.36 14.31
C CYS A 279 11.45 6.00 14.87
N PRO A 280 10.25 5.54 14.49
CA PRO A 280 9.55 4.45 15.19
C PRO A 280 10.13 3.05 14.94
N THR A 281 10.93 2.83 13.89
CA THR A 281 11.48 1.50 13.60
C THR A 281 12.92 1.55 13.07
N LYS A 282 13.83 1.03 13.90
CA LYS A 282 15.27 0.75 13.67
C LYS A 282 16.17 1.98 13.63
N ALA A 283 17.47 1.76 13.90
CA ALA A 283 18.48 2.76 14.25
C ALA A 283 18.73 3.83 13.16
N MET A 284 17.78 4.74 13.01
CA MET A 284 17.84 5.87 12.11
C MET A 284 17.69 7.14 12.94
N VAL A 285 18.46 8.17 12.60
CA VAL A 285 18.38 9.51 13.20
C VAL A 285 17.77 10.47 12.18
N CYS A 286 16.91 11.35 12.65
CA CYS A 286 16.31 12.41 11.85
C CYS A 286 17.38 13.44 11.45
N ASP A 287 17.58 13.63 10.15
CA ASP A 287 18.40 14.72 9.62
C ASP A 287 17.51 15.91 9.17
N GLY A 288 16.50 16.24 9.99
CA GLY A 288 15.57 17.36 9.75
C GLY A 288 14.63 17.24 8.55
N THR A 289 14.67 16.18 7.74
CA THR A 289 13.74 16.02 6.59
C THR A 289 13.33 14.58 6.26
N ILE A 290 14.13 13.55 6.56
CA ILE A 290 13.83 12.13 6.22
C ILE A 290 14.46 11.17 7.26
N CYS A 291 13.79 10.05 7.56
CA CYS A 291 14.41 8.80 8.06
C CYS A 291 15.53 8.34 7.12
N SER A 292 16.75 8.85 7.26
CA SER A 292 17.86 8.43 6.41
C SER A 292 18.47 7.13 6.93
N SER A 293 18.47 6.09 6.09
CA SER A 293 19.22 4.86 6.31
C SER A 293 20.75 5.07 6.33
N SER A 294 21.21 6.31 6.19
CA SER A 294 22.63 6.66 6.12
C SER A 294 23.19 7.14 7.47
N VAL A 295 22.33 7.40 8.46
CA VAL A 295 22.73 7.95 9.76
C VAL A 295 22.20 7.07 10.90
N SER A 296 23.12 6.39 11.57
CA SER A 296 22.85 5.51 12.70
C SER A 296 22.45 6.27 13.97
N VAL A 297 21.71 5.61 14.87
CA VAL A 297 21.39 6.08 16.24
C VAL A 297 22.61 6.58 17.01
N CYS A 298 23.82 6.11 16.68
CA CYS A 298 25.09 6.57 17.25
C CYS A 298 25.30 8.10 17.11
N TRP A 299 24.72 8.71 16.08
CA TRP A 299 24.83 10.15 15.82
C TRP A 299 24.20 11.00 16.94
N GLN A 300 23.21 10.47 17.67
CA GLN A 300 22.61 11.16 18.82
C GLN A 300 23.64 11.49 19.92
N LEU A 301 24.74 10.75 19.96
CA LEU A 301 25.86 10.95 20.89
C LEU A 301 27.12 11.50 20.19
N GLY A 302 27.01 11.93 18.92
CA GLY A 302 28.15 12.36 18.11
C GLY A 302 29.10 11.22 17.72
N LEU A 303 28.64 9.96 17.73
CA LEU A 303 29.44 8.77 17.42
C LEU A 303 29.11 8.22 16.02
N GLN A 304 30.06 7.48 15.44
CA GLN A 304 29.86 6.80 14.15
C GLN A 304 29.39 5.35 14.35
N GLU A 305 28.58 4.85 13.41
CA GLU A 305 28.23 3.43 13.36
C GLU A 305 29.48 2.59 13.06
N CYS A 306 29.58 1.44 13.71
CA CYS A 306 30.58 0.44 13.43
C CYS A 306 29.95 -0.97 13.52
N PHE A 307 30.66 -1.98 13.02
CA PHE A 307 30.22 -3.37 13.15
C PHE A 307 30.98 -4.04 14.28
N CYS A 308 30.26 -4.67 15.22
CA CYS A 308 30.83 -5.47 16.31
C CYS A 308 31.45 -6.80 15.82
N ARG A 309 32.29 -6.75 14.78
CA ARG A 309 32.90 -7.92 14.12
C ARG A 309 33.69 -8.76 15.13
N GLY A 310 33.50 -10.07 15.07
CA GLY A 310 34.19 -11.03 15.93
C GLY A 310 33.45 -11.34 17.23
N ASP A 311 32.36 -10.63 17.53
CA ASP A 311 31.44 -10.93 18.62
C ASP A 311 30.09 -11.37 18.05
N VAL A 312 29.96 -12.67 17.77
CA VAL A 312 28.77 -13.27 17.14
C VAL A 312 27.48 -13.00 17.92
N LEU A 313 27.57 -12.76 19.23
CA LEU A 313 26.41 -12.42 20.07
C LEU A 313 25.92 -10.99 19.81
N ASN A 314 26.83 -10.09 19.42
CA ASN A 314 26.56 -8.67 19.29
C ASN A 314 26.53 -8.16 17.83
N GLU A 315 27.01 -8.92 16.85
CA GLU A 315 27.07 -8.55 15.43
C GLU A 315 25.72 -8.19 14.77
N CYS A 316 24.60 -8.64 15.35
CA CYS A 316 23.27 -8.33 14.83
C CYS A 316 22.59 -7.15 15.56
N TYR A 317 23.28 -6.52 16.52
CA TYR A 317 22.87 -5.24 17.09
C TYR A 317 23.59 -4.10 16.38
N ILE A 318 22.99 -2.91 16.46
CA ILE A 318 23.62 -1.68 15.99
C ILE A 318 24.71 -1.29 17.00
N CYS A 319 25.94 -1.04 16.51
CA CYS A 319 27.08 -0.70 17.34
C CYS A 319 27.65 0.69 17.00
N CYS A 320 28.22 1.35 18.01
CA CYS A 320 28.78 2.69 17.93
C CYS A 320 30.26 2.67 18.27
N GLN A 321 31.04 3.50 17.58
CA GLN A 321 32.46 3.64 17.84
C GLN A 321 32.68 4.59 19.02
N GLN A 322 33.16 4.07 20.14
CA GLN A 322 33.51 4.83 21.33
C GLN A 322 34.97 4.58 21.68
N GLU A 323 35.78 5.64 21.73
CA GLU A 323 37.20 5.58 22.14
C GLU A 323 38.03 4.51 21.39
N GLY A 324 37.72 4.29 20.10
CA GLY A 324 38.40 3.32 19.25
C GLY A 324 37.84 1.89 19.30
N ASN A 325 36.91 1.60 20.22
CA ASN A 325 36.22 0.31 20.32
C ASN A 325 34.83 0.38 19.69
N CYS A 326 34.37 -0.73 19.13
CA CYS A 326 33.00 -0.86 18.64
C CYS A 326 32.13 -1.53 19.70
N VAL A 327 31.17 -0.79 20.26
CA VAL A 327 30.30 -1.26 21.35
C VAL A 327 28.82 -1.22 20.96
N PRO A 328 27.98 -2.15 21.44
CA PRO A 328 26.56 -2.13 21.10
C PRO A 328 25.86 -0.87 21.60
N ALA A 329 24.99 -0.27 20.79
CA ALA A 329 24.33 1.01 21.10
C ALA A 329 23.54 0.97 22.44
N PHE A 330 22.98 -0.19 22.80
CA PHE A 330 22.25 -0.36 24.06
C PHE A 330 23.14 -0.20 25.31
N THR A 331 24.46 -0.44 25.24
CA THR A 331 25.38 -0.19 26.37
C THR A 331 25.58 1.31 26.60
N LEU A 332 25.35 2.12 25.57
CA LEU A 332 25.34 3.58 25.61
C LEU A 332 23.97 4.17 25.97
N ARG A 333 23.05 3.34 26.46
CA ARG A 333 21.66 3.70 26.78
C ARG A 333 20.82 4.15 25.57
N LEU A 334 21.21 3.75 24.36
CA LEU A 334 20.41 3.97 23.15
C LEU A 334 19.46 2.79 22.94
N PHE A 335 18.17 3.03 23.18
CA PHE A 335 17.09 2.05 23.00
C PHE A 335 15.99 2.63 22.13
N ASN A 336 15.18 1.78 21.50
CA ASN A 336 13.99 2.24 20.80
C ASN A 336 12.89 2.68 21.79
N GLY A 337 11.81 3.27 21.27
CA GLY A 337 10.69 3.79 22.08
C GLY A 337 9.98 2.75 22.97
N SER A 338 10.25 1.45 22.80
CA SER A 338 9.77 0.37 23.66
C SER A 338 10.85 -0.20 24.60
N SER A 339 11.96 0.53 24.82
CA SER A 339 13.11 0.11 25.62
C SER A 339 13.81 -1.17 25.13
N THR A 340 13.70 -1.48 23.84
CA THR A 340 14.38 -2.65 23.24
C THR A 340 15.62 -2.21 22.42
N PRO A 341 16.67 -3.04 22.35
CA PRO A 341 17.88 -2.72 21.59
C PRO A 341 17.61 -2.55 20.09
N TYR A 342 18.41 -1.70 19.46
CA TYR A 342 18.41 -1.58 18.00
C TYR A 342 19.15 -2.75 17.34
N VAL A 343 18.54 -3.34 16.31
CA VAL A 343 19.04 -4.53 15.61
C VAL A 343 19.12 -4.31 14.10
N HIS A 344 20.07 -4.97 13.45
CA HIS A 344 20.19 -5.00 11.99
C HIS A 344 18.96 -5.66 11.33
N GLU A 345 18.80 -5.46 10.02
CA GLU A 345 17.70 -6.05 9.26
C GLU A 345 17.85 -7.57 9.09
N GLU A 346 16.71 -8.26 8.98
CA GLU A 346 16.71 -9.68 8.68
C GLU A 346 17.45 -9.92 7.36
N GLY A 347 18.39 -10.86 7.36
CA GLY A 347 19.21 -11.18 6.21
C GLY A 347 20.55 -10.46 6.14
N THR A 348 20.82 -9.50 7.03
CA THR A 348 22.14 -8.84 7.15
C THR A 348 23.23 -9.89 7.43
N PRO A 349 24.34 -9.92 6.68
CA PRO A 349 25.42 -10.88 6.91
C PRO A 349 26.05 -10.71 8.31
N CYS A 350 26.28 -11.82 8.99
CA CYS A 350 26.97 -11.88 10.29
C CYS A 350 27.84 -13.15 10.35
N ASN A 351 28.69 -13.24 11.37
CA ASN A 351 29.71 -14.27 11.54
C ASN A 351 30.58 -14.41 10.27
N TYR A 352 31.31 -13.35 9.92
CA TYR A 352 32.18 -13.32 8.73
C TYR A 352 31.47 -13.72 7.43
N ASN A 353 30.22 -13.27 7.25
CA ASN A 353 29.34 -13.56 6.11
C ASN A 353 28.89 -15.03 5.98
N VAL A 354 29.05 -15.86 7.01
CA VAL A 354 28.62 -17.27 7.01
C VAL A 354 27.14 -17.40 7.38
N SER A 355 26.65 -16.50 8.23
CA SER A 355 25.30 -16.50 8.80
C SER A 355 24.55 -15.21 8.47
N LYS A 356 23.28 -15.13 8.87
CA LYS A 356 22.44 -13.95 8.66
C LYS A 356 21.71 -13.56 9.93
N CYS A 357 21.50 -12.26 10.14
CA CYS A 357 20.68 -11.78 11.23
C CYS A 357 19.20 -12.17 11.03
N ASP A 358 18.53 -12.55 12.11
CA ASP A 358 17.11 -12.91 12.12
C ASP A 358 16.16 -11.71 12.32
N GLY A 359 16.71 -10.49 12.37
CA GLY A 359 15.95 -9.27 12.66
C GLY A 359 15.52 -9.10 14.12
N LYS A 360 15.93 -10.00 15.02
CA LYS A 360 15.70 -9.96 16.48
C LYS A 360 17.00 -9.88 17.28
N GLY A 361 18.11 -9.56 16.61
CA GLY A 361 19.43 -9.42 17.23
C GLY A 361 20.24 -10.71 17.30
N LYS A 362 19.80 -11.80 16.65
CA LYS A 362 20.54 -13.08 16.64
C LYS A 362 21.12 -13.36 15.26
N CYS A 363 22.40 -13.76 15.26
CA CYS A 363 23.06 -14.31 14.07
C CYS A 363 22.69 -15.78 13.90
N VAL A 364 21.91 -16.12 12.88
CA VAL A 364 21.40 -17.48 12.63
C VAL A 364 21.98 -18.07 11.35
N GLU A 365 22.25 -19.38 11.37
CA GLU A 365 22.70 -20.09 10.19
C GLU A 365 21.58 -20.16 9.13
N VAL A 366 21.96 -19.98 7.87
CA VAL A 366 21.02 -20.14 6.76
C VAL A 366 20.82 -21.63 6.54
N GLU A 367 19.69 -22.19 6.96
CA GLU A 367 19.30 -23.54 6.57
C GLU A 367 19.33 -23.65 5.04
N LYS A 368 20.31 -24.38 4.50
CA LYS A 368 20.30 -24.81 3.11
C LYS A 368 19.12 -25.76 2.96
N LYS A 369 17.94 -25.26 2.57
CA LYS A 369 16.85 -26.12 2.09
C LYS A 369 17.38 -26.93 0.93
N ARG A 370 17.83 -28.17 1.21
CA ARG A 370 18.13 -29.18 0.19
C ARG A 370 16.82 -29.39 -0.55
N LYS A 371 16.66 -28.72 -1.70
CA LYS A 371 15.59 -28.97 -2.66
C LYS A 371 15.79 -30.42 -3.12
N ASN A 372 15.15 -31.36 -2.43
CA ASN A 372 15.19 -32.78 -2.78
C ASN A 372 14.43 -32.98 -4.11
N ARG A 373 15.11 -32.70 -5.24
CA ARG A 373 14.66 -33.05 -6.60
C ARG A 373 14.32 -34.54 -6.69
N PHE A 374 15.02 -35.38 -5.92
CA PHE A 374 14.84 -36.82 -5.85
C PHE A 374 13.40 -37.23 -5.48
N TRP A 375 12.82 -36.65 -4.42
CA TRP A 375 11.45 -36.98 -3.99
C TRP A 375 10.38 -36.51 -5.00
N ARG A 376 10.62 -35.39 -5.70
CA ARG A 376 9.73 -34.92 -6.77
C ARG A 376 9.78 -35.85 -7.99
N LEU A 377 10.97 -36.34 -8.36
CA LEU A 377 11.15 -37.29 -9.45
C LEU A 377 10.49 -38.65 -9.12
N ILE A 378 10.62 -39.12 -7.89
CA ILE A 378 9.93 -40.34 -7.42
C ILE A 378 8.41 -40.17 -7.47
N LEU A 379 7.87 -39.07 -6.95
CA LEU A 379 6.43 -38.79 -7.01
C LEU A 379 5.92 -38.68 -8.45
N HIS A 380 6.72 -38.14 -9.36
CA HIS A 380 6.37 -38.04 -10.77
C HIS A 380 6.42 -39.41 -11.47
N ALA A 381 7.43 -40.24 -11.18
CA ALA A 381 7.56 -41.59 -11.70
C ALA A 381 6.41 -42.49 -11.20
N LEU A 382 6.04 -42.42 -9.92
CA LEU A 382 4.91 -43.14 -9.35
C LEU A 382 3.58 -42.74 -10.00
N ARG A 383 3.39 -41.44 -10.30
CA ARG A 383 2.19 -40.95 -11.02
C ARG A 383 2.13 -41.46 -12.46
N VAL A 384 3.27 -41.57 -13.15
CA VAL A 384 3.36 -42.13 -14.51
C VAL A 384 3.08 -43.64 -14.48
N LEU A 385 3.65 -44.38 -13.52
CA LEU A 385 3.42 -45.81 -13.33
C LEU A 385 1.94 -46.13 -13.01
N MET A 386 1.30 -45.32 -12.16
CA MET A 386 -0.12 -45.50 -11.85
C MET A 386 -1.04 -45.21 -13.04
N ARG A 387 -0.60 -44.40 -14.02
CA ARG A 387 -1.37 -44.05 -15.23
C ARG A 387 -1.26 -45.09 -16.35
N HIS A 388 -0.30 -46.01 -16.28
CA HIS A 388 -0.05 -47.05 -17.31
C HIS A 388 -0.32 -48.49 -16.83
N ARG A 389 -1.07 -48.65 -15.73
CA ARG A 389 -1.41 -49.96 -15.11
C ARG A 389 -2.22 -50.94 -16.00
N ARG A 390 -2.57 -50.57 -17.24
CA ARG A 390 -3.43 -51.37 -18.14
C ARG A 390 -2.85 -51.67 -19.52
N SER A 391 -1.58 -51.34 -19.82
CA SER A 391 -0.98 -51.70 -21.11
C SER A 391 0.09 -52.81 -20.97
N LEU A 392 0.21 -53.65 -21.99
CA LEU A 392 1.19 -54.76 -22.06
C LEU A 392 2.66 -54.32 -21.86
N GLY A 393 2.97 -53.02 -21.95
CA GLY A 393 4.31 -52.46 -21.75
C GLY A 393 4.71 -52.21 -20.28
N PHE A 394 3.81 -52.44 -19.31
CA PHE A 394 4.06 -52.15 -17.90
C PHE A 394 5.24 -52.95 -17.31
N LEU A 395 5.39 -54.23 -17.69
CA LEU A 395 6.47 -55.08 -17.20
C LEU A 395 7.85 -54.57 -17.66
N LEU A 396 7.93 -54.04 -18.88
CA LEU A 396 9.17 -53.58 -19.50
C LEU A 396 9.64 -52.25 -18.88
N ILE A 397 8.68 -51.37 -18.55
CA ILE A 397 8.96 -50.10 -17.84
C ILE A 397 9.44 -50.37 -16.40
N VAL A 398 8.84 -51.34 -15.71
CA VAL A 398 9.26 -51.74 -14.36
C VAL A 398 10.68 -52.33 -14.38
N LEU A 399 11.00 -53.18 -15.35
CA LEU A 399 12.35 -53.76 -15.50
C LEU A 399 13.42 -52.69 -15.80
N LEU A 400 13.11 -51.71 -16.66
CA LEU A 400 14.00 -50.57 -16.93
C LEU A 400 14.22 -49.68 -15.70
N ALA A 401 13.17 -49.44 -14.90
CA ALA A 401 13.28 -48.66 -13.68
C ALA A 401 14.15 -49.37 -12.62
N ILE A 402 14.01 -50.69 -12.47
CA ILE A 402 14.83 -51.49 -11.56
C ILE A 402 16.30 -51.48 -12.01
N ALA A 403 16.57 -51.62 -13.31
CA ALA A 403 17.92 -51.55 -13.87
C ALA A 403 18.58 -50.18 -13.63
N LEU A 404 17.84 -49.08 -13.80
CA LEU A 404 18.32 -47.73 -13.51
C LEU A 404 18.65 -47.51 -12.04
N VAL A 405 17.84 -48.08 -11.13
CA VAL A 405 18.11 -48.01 -9.68
C VAL A 405 19.35 -48.84 -9.34
N ALA A 406 19.51 -50.03 -9.92
CA ALA A 406 20.70 -50.86 -9.73
C ALA A 406 21.98 -50.14 -10.17
N VAL A 407 21.96 -49.49 -11.35
CA VAL A 407 23.09 -48.68 -11.85
C VAL A 407 23.36 -47.47 -10.95
N CYS A 408 22.32 -46.81 -10.43
CA CYS A 408 22.51 -45.70 -9.49
C CYS A 408 23.12 -46.15 -8.15
N VAL A 409 22.75 -47.34 -7.66
CA VAL A 409 23.26 -47.90 -6.41
C VAL A 409 24.72 -48.36 -6.57
N THR A 410 25.08 -48.98 -7.68
CA THR A 410 26.49 -49.34 -7.96
C THR A 410 27.36 -48.10 -8.12
N MET A 411 26.89 -47.08 -8.84
CA MET A 411 27.60 -45.81 -8.96
C MET A 411 27.74 -45.03 -7.64
N HIS A 412 26.86 -45.29 -6.65
CA HIS A 412 26.97 -44.66 -5.33
C HIS A 412 27.91 -45.42 -4.40
N LEU A 413 28.06 -46.74 -4.57
CA LEU A 413 29.01 -47.57 -3.83
C LEU A 413 30.46 -47.37 -4.31
N ASP A 414 30.69 -47.05 -5.59
CA ASP A 414 32.03 -46.74 -6.13
C ASP A 414 32.55 -45.33 -5.76
N ARG A 415 31.77 -44.54 -5.02
CA ARG A 415 32.08 -43.13 -4.69
C ARG A 415 32.25 -42.85 -3.19
N ASN A 416 32.37 -43.90 -2.38
CA ASN A 416 32.72 -43.83 -0.95
C ASN A 416 34.12 -44.40 -0.70
#